data_AF-A0A7C4I1U1-F1
#
_entry.id   AF-A0A7C4I1U1-F1
#
_cell.length_a   1.000
_cell.length_b   1.000
_cell.length_c   1.000
_cell.angle_alpha   90.00
_cell.angle_beta   90.00
_cell.angle_gamma   90.00
#
_symmetry.space_group_name_H-M   'P 1'
#
loop_
_entity.id
_entity.type
_entity.pdbx_description
1 polymer ?
#
loop_
_entity_poly.entity_id
_entity_poly.type
_entity_poly.pdbx_seq_one_letter_code
_entity_poly.pdbx_strand_id
1 'polypeptide(L)'
;MTQPSLTAFFKRERLIAEQLCLLFAGRLYEALKEFVEKNGKALHPKLVEAFRRRLPEIESVNNLVDVMAYSMWLYSALANLGVKASVNPSGPGFPEAVDKPIPENLDDQSTKKLLVAISTALNAQYIPREWFK
;
A
#
# COMPACT_ATOMS: atom_id res chain seq x y z
N MET A 1 -3.92 -41.20 -5.46
CA MET A 1 -3.93 -39.73 -5.29
C MET A 1 -3.99 -39.11 -6.68
N THR A 2 -5.14 -38.57 -7.09
CA THR A 2 -5.31 -37.89 -8.38
C THR A 2 -4.74 -36.47 -8.28
N GLN A 3 -3.73 -36.15 -9.09
CA GLN A 3 -3.26 -34.77 -9.21
C GLN A 3 -4.39 -33.90 -9.77
N PRO A 4 -4.65 -32.70 -9.22
CA PRO A 4 -5.62 -31.78 -9.80
C PRO A 4 -5.21 -31.42 -11.23
N SER A 5 -6.19 -31.26 -12.13
CA SER A 5 -5.90 -30.82 -13.49
C SER A 5 -5.26 -29.43 -13.47
N LEU A 6 -4.34 -29.17 -14.42
CA LEU A 6 -3.67 -27.87 -14.56
C LEU A 6 -4.68 -26.71 -14.60
N THR A 7 -5.84 -26.91 -15.23
CA THR A 7 -6.93 -25.92 -15.26
C THR A 7 -7.51 -25.61 -13.88
N ALA A 8 -7.70 -26.62 -13.03
CA ALA A 8 -8.20 -26.43 -11.67
C ALA A 8 -7.16 -25.73 -10.77
N PHE A 9 -5.88 -26.00 -11.01
CA PHE A 9 -4.77 -25.34 -10.33
C PHE A 9 -4.72 -23.84 -10.66
N PHE A 10 -4.66 -23.46 -11.95
CA PHE A 10 -4.63 -22.04 -12.36
C PHE A 10 -5.88 -21.26 -11.94
N LYS A 11 -7.07 -21.89 -11.95
CA LYS A 11 -8.30 -21.27 -11.46
C LYS A 11 -8.21 -20.89 -9.98
N ARG A 12 -7.59 -21.73 -9.16
CA ARG A 12 -7.40 -21.47 -7.72
C ARG A 12 -6.41 -20.34 -7.50
N GLU A 13 -5.30 -20.33 -8.22
CA GLU A 13 -4.26 -19.31 -8.10
C GLU A 13 -4.76 -17.93 -8.50
N ARG A 14 -5.56 -17.85 -9.57
CA ARG A 14 -6.24 -16.61 -9.97
C ARG A 14 -7.16 -16.09 -8.87
N LEU A 15 -7.94 -16.96 -8.24
CA LEU A 15 -8.81 -16.56 -7.12
C LEU A 15 -7.99 -16.02 -5.94
N ILE A 16 -6.83 -16.63 -5.64
CA ILE A 16 -5.92 -16.15 -4.60
C ILE A 16 -5.38 -14.76 -4.97
N ALA A 17 -4.96 -14.56 -6.20
CA ALA A 17 -4.50 -13.26 -6.72
C ALA A 17 -5.58 -12.16 -6.59
N GLU A 18 -6.83 -12.47 -6.97
CA GLU A 18 -7.97 -11.56 -6.83
C GLU A 18 -8.23 -11.21 -5.35
N GLN A 19 -8.19 -12.20 -4.44
CA GLN A 19 -8.34 -11.98 -3.00
C GLN A 19 -7.20 -11.15 -2.40
N LEU A 20 -5.96 -11.39 -2.83
CA LEU A 20 -4.80 -10.59 -2.42
C LEU A 20 -4.92 -9.14 -2.88
N CYS A 21 -5.44 -8.92 -4.09
CA CYS A 21 -5.70 -7.58 -4.58
C CYS A 21 -6.70 -6.83 -3.69
N LEU A 22 -7.84 -7.45 -3.39
CA LEU A 22 -8.85 -6.85 -2.50
C LEU A 22 -8.27 -6.59 -1.09
N LEU A 23 -7.48 -7.52 -0.57
CA LEU A 23 -6.84 -7.37 0.74
C LEU A 23 -5.86 -6.19 0.77
N PHE A 24 -4.99 -6.08 -0.24
CA PHE A 24 -3.99 -5.01 -0.29
C PHE A 24 -4.63 -3.65 -0.56
N ALA A 25 -5.58 -3.58 -1.51
CA ALA A 25 -6.35 -2.38 -1.79
C ALA A 25 -7.11 -1.89 -0.55
N GLY A 26 -7.82 -2.79 0.14
CA GLY A 26 -8.55 -2.45 1.37
C GLY A 26 -7.64 -1.95 2.49
N ARG A 27 -6.47 -2.58 2.69
CA ARG A 27 -5.50 -2.11 3.69
C ARG A 27 -4.91 -0.74 3.35
N LEU A 28 -4.59 -0.50 2.08
CA LEU A 28 -4.12 0.81 1.62
C LEU A 28 -5.19 1.88 1.81
N TYR A 29 -6.43 1.57 1.46
CA TYR A 29 -7.58 2.46 1.61
C TYR A 29 -7.75 2.88 3.07
N GLU A 30 -7.87 1.92 3.99
CA GLU A 30 -8.09 2.20 5.41
C GLU A 30 -6.92 3.00 6.02
N ALA A 31 -5.68 2.61 5.69
CA ALA A 31 -4.50 3.31 6.21
C ALA A 31 -4.37 4.74 5.65
N LEU A 32 -4.68 4.95 4.36
CA LEU A 32 -4.68 6.28 3.75
C LEU A 32 -5.79 7.15 4.34
N LYS A 33 -6.99 6.60 4.52
CA LYS A 33 -8.12 7.29 5.12
C LYS A 33 -7.78 7.77 6.53
N GLU A 34 -7.27 6.87 7.38
CA GLU A 34 -6.82 7.21 8.74
C GLU A 34 -5.72 8.29 8.70
N PHE A 35 -4.73 8.15 7.81
CA PHE A 35 -3.67 9.14 7.64
C PHE A 35 -4.23 10.53 7.27
N VAL A 36 -5.14 10.62 6.32
CA VAL A 36 -5.76 11.89 5.90
C VAL A 36 -6.60 12.50 7.01
N GLU A 37 -7.34 11.69 7.77
CA GLU A 37 -8.15 12.15 8.90
C GLU A 37 -7.29 12.74 10.03
N LYS A 38 -6.17 12.08 10.36
CA LYS A 38 -5.27 12.49 11.44
C LYS A 38 -4.36 13.66 11.05
N ASN A 39 -3.90 13.69 9.80
CA ASN A 39 -2.88 14.64 9.34
C ASN A 39 -3.43 15.78 8.49
N GLY A 40 -4.69 15.72 8.03
CA GLY A 40 -5.22 16.64 7.02
C GLY A 40 -5.05 18.13 7.31
N LYS A 41 -5.03 18.52 8.60
CA LYS A 41 -4.78 19.92 9.02
C LYS A 41 -3.31 20.36 8.89
N ALA A 42 -2.38 19.42 9.00
CA ALA A 42 -0.94 19.66 8.87
C ALA A 42 -0.44 19.58 7.41
N LEU A 43 -1.28 19.08 6.50
CA LEU A 43 -0.96 18.90 5.09
C LEU A 43 -1.39 20.10 4.24
N HIS A 44 -0.71 20.29 3.11
CA HIS A 44 -1.14 21.27 2.12
C HIS A 44 -2.51 20.88 1.53
N PRO A 45 -3.48 21.82 1.37
CA PRO A 45 -4.83 21.50 0.92
C PRO A 45 -4.90 20.72 -0.40
N LYS A 46 -4.07 21.08 -1.40
CA LYS A 46 -3.99 20.34 -2.68
C LYS A 46 -3.57 18.87 -2.53
N LEU A 47 -2.75 18.56 -1.52
CA LEU A 47 -2.34 17.18 -1.26
C LEU A 47 -3.48 16.40 -0.59
N VAL A 48 -4.20 17.02 0.35
CA VAL A 48 -5.42 16.44 0.94
C VAL A 48 -6.48 16.17 -0.13
N GLU A 49 -6.71 17.12 -1.02
CA GLU A 49 -7.59 16.96 -2.19
C GLU A 49 -7.16 15.76 -3.05
N ALA A 50 -5.86 15.67 -3.35
CA ALA A 50 -5.30 14.56 -4.13
C ALA A 50 -5.52 13.21 -3.43
N PHE A 51 -5.26 13.10 -2.12
CA PHE A 51 -5.52 11.88 -1.36
C PHE A 51 -7.00 11.51 -1.36
N ARG A 52 -7.90 12.47 -1.11
CA ARG A 52 -9.35 12.24 -1.12
C ARG A 52 -9.86 11.79 -2.48
N ARG A 53 -9.33 12.35 -3.57
CA ARG A 53 -9.67 11.94 -4.93
C ARG A 53 -9.23 10.52 -5.22
N ARG A 54 -8.08 10.08 -4.70
CA ARG A 54 -7.54 8.72 -4.92
C ARG A 54 -8.18 7.65 -4.03
N LEU A 55 -8.78 7.99 -2.90
CA LEU A 55 -9.40 7.01 -2.00
C LEU A 55 -10.44 6.10 -2.71
N PRO A 56 -11.43 6.62 -3.47
CA PRO A 56 -12.36 5.78 -4.21
C PRO A 56 -11.69 4.95 -5.32
N GLU A 57 -10.63 5.48 -5.92
CA GLU A 57 -9.86 4.77 -6.94
C GLU A 57 -9.15 3.55 -6.32
N ILE A 58 -8.54 3.72 -5.14
CA ILE A 58 -7.88 2.63 -4.39
C ILE A 58 -8.88 1.57 -3.96
N GLU A 59 -10.05 1.96 -3.45
CA GLU A 59 -11.11 1.05 -2.99
C GLU A 59 -11.63 0.15 -4.13
N SER A 60 -11.63 0.65 -5.36
CA SER A 60 -12.15 -0.04 -6.55
C SER A 60 -11.07 -0.77 -7.37
N VAL A 61 -9.83 -0.82 -6.89
CA VAL A 61 -8.74 -1.51 -7.60
C VAL A 61 -9.03 -3.02 -7.68
N ASN A 62 -8.89 -3.56 -8.88
CA ASN A 62 -9.15 -4.97 -9.18
C ASN A 62 -7.92 -5.72 -9.74
N ASN A 63 -6.75 -5.07 -9.78
CA ASN A 63 -5.51 -5.69 -10.20
C ASN A 63 -4.32 -5.24 -9.36
N LEU A 64 -3.34 -6.14 -9.20
CA LEU A 64 -2.18 -5.88 -8.34
C LEU A 64 -1.21 -4.84 -8.89
N VAL A 65 -1.18 -4.62 -10.20
CA VAL A 65 -0.33 -3.61 -10.81
C VAL A 65 -0.74 -2.22 -10.33
N ASP A 66 -2.03 -1.93 -10.34
CA ASP A 66 -2.58 -0.68 -9.85
C ASP A 66 -2.41 -0.54 -8.33
N VAL A 67 -2.58 -1.61 -7.55
CA VAL A 67 -2.28 -1.63 -6.10
C VAL A 67 -0.83 -1.19 -5.84
N MET A 68 0.13 -1.74 -6.58
CA MET A 68 1.54 -1.35 -6.46
C MET A 68 1.78 0.09 -6.91
N ALA A 69 1.12 0.53 -8.00
CA ALA A 69 1.24 1.89 -8.50
C ALA A 69 0.76 2.93 -7.47
N TYR A 70 -0.40 2.70 -6.83
CA TYR A 70 -0.87 3.55 -5.74
C TYR A 70 0.06 3.51 -4.54
N SER A 71 0.59 2.34 -4.19
CA SER A 71 1.56 2.20 -3.09
C SER A 71 2.83 3.02 -3.32
N MET A 72 3.38 2.97 -4.54
CA MET A 72 4.56 3.74 -4.91
C MET A 72 4.29 5.26 -4.91
N TRP A 73 3.12 5.66 -5.39
CA TRP A 73 2.69 7.05 -5.34
C TRP A 73 2.56 7.55 -3.90
N LEU A 74 1.93 6.77 -3.01
CA LEU A 74 1.79 7.09 -1.59
C LEU A 74 3.15 7.18 -0.89
N TYR A 75 4.06 6.24 -1.16
CA TYR A 75 5.42 6.28 -0.65
C TYR A 75 6.15 7.56 -1.06
N SER A 76 6.06 7.93 -2.34
CA SER A 76 6.65 9.17 -2.86
C SER A 76 6.03 10.42 -2.21
N ALA A 77 4.71 10.40 -1.96
CA ALA A 77 4.04 11.49 -1.26
C ALA A 77 4.53 11.63 0.19
N LEU A 78 4.69 10.53 0.93
CA LEU A 78 5.26 10.54 2.29
C LEU A 78 6.71 11.04 2.30
N ALA A 79 7.53 10.61 1.35
CA ALA A 79 8.90 11.11 1.21
C ALA A 79 8.94 12.62 0.99
N ASN A 80 8.04 13.17 0.16
CA ASN A 80 7.90 14.61 -0.07
C ASN A 80 7.40 15.38 1.15
N LEU A 81 6.77 14.70 2.13
CA LEU A 81 6.41 15.28 3.42
C LEU A 81 7.57 15.25 4.42
N GLY A 82 8.73 14.71 4.06
CA GLY A 82 9.90 14.61 4.93
C GLY A 82 9.96 13.32 5.75
N VAL A 83 9.09 12.34 5.46
CA VAL A 83 9.17 11.01 6.07
C VAL A 83 10.40 10.28 5.52
N LYS A 84 11.33 9.93 6.42
CA LYS A 84 12.57 9.20 6.16
C LYS A 84 12.39 7.74 6.58
N ALA A 85 11.75 6.97 5.72
CA ALA A 85 11.58 5.53 5.89
C ALA A 85 11.95 4.81 4.59
N SER A 86 12.51 3.62 4.71
CA SER A 86 12.63 2.65 3.62
C SER A 86 11.43 1.71 3.64
N VAL A 87 11.11 1.10 2.51
CA VAL A 87 10.10 0.06 2.40
C VAL A 87 10.79 -1.23 1.97
N ASN A 88 10.77 -2.24 2.84
CA ASN A 88 11.40 -3.53 2.63
C ASN A 88 10.36 -4.66 2.64
N PRO A 89 10.71 -5.88 2.20
CA PRO A 89 9.79 -7.02 2.28
C PRO A 89 9.33 -7.36 3.71
N SER A 90 10.19 -7.10 4.69
CA SER A 90 9.93 -7.31 6.12
C SER A 90 9.13 -6.16 6.78
N GLY A 91 8.79 -5.11 6.04
CA GLY A 91 8.13 -3.92 6.57
C GLY A 91 8.93 -2.62 6.36
N PRO A 92 8.42 -1.49 6.90
CA PRO A 92 9.14 -0.23 6.85
C PRO A 92 10.40 -0.25 7.72
N GLY A 93 11.51 0.24 7.17
CA GLY A 93 12.77 0.40 7.90
C GLY A 93 13.03 1.87 8.21
N PHE A 94 13.28 2.20 9.47
CA PHE A 94 13.59 3.55 9.93
C PHE A 94 15.10 3.65 10.19
N PRO A 95 15.84 4.55 9.53
CA PRO A 95 17.28 4.66 9.73
C PRO A 95 17.63 5.06 11.16
N GLU A 96 18.53 4.32 11.82
CA GLU A 96 18.97 4.58 13.20
C GLU A 96 19.65 5.95 13.34
N ALA A 97 20.34 6.43 12.30
CA ALA A 97 21.01 7.72 12.27
C ALA A 97 20.07 8.93 12.11
N VAL A 98 18.76 8.72 12.12
CA VAL A 98 17.75 9.77 11.97
C VAL A 98 16.91 9.83 13.23
N ASP A 99 17.15 10.85 14.07
CA ASP A 99 16.43 11.04 15.34
C ASP A 99 14.90 11.16 15.15
N LYS A 100 14.46 11.74 14.03
CA LYS A 100 13.04 11.97 13.71
C LYS A 100 12.74 11.52 12.28
N PRO A 101 12.49 10.22 12.06
CA PRO A 101 12.21 9.71 10.72
C PRO A 101 10.80 10.05 10.25
N ILE A 102 9.90 10.41 11.16
CA ILE A 102 8.58 10.99 10.85
C ILE A 102 8.57 12.43 11.42
N PRO A 103 8.25 13.45 10.62
CA PRO A 103 8.12 14.83 11.09
C PRO A 103 7.11 14.98 12.23
N GLU A 104 7.40 15.88 13.20
CA GLU A 104 6.57 16.07 14.41
C GLU A 104 5.16 16.61 14.13
N ASN A 105 4.98 17.27 12.98
CA ASN A 105 3.68 17.75 12.55
C ASN A 105 2.81 16.65 11.93
N LEU A 106 3.33 15.42 11.82
CA LEU A 106 2.57 14.25 11.38
C LEU A 106 2.32 13.30 12.57
N ASP A 107 1.14 12.70 12.58
CA ASP A 107 0.77 11.63 13.48
C ASP A 107 1.58 10.37 13.13
N ASP A 108 2.47 10.00 14.06
CA ASP A 108 3.42 8.91 13.92
C ASP A 108 2.74 7.56 13.63
N GLN A 109 1.65 7.26 14.33
CA GLN A 109 0.97 5.97 14.25
C GLN A 109 0.28 5.75 12.90
N SER A 110 -0.52 6.71 12.45
CA SER A 110 -1.17 6.64 11.13
C SER A 110 -0.14 6.63 9.99
N THR A 111 0.96 7.37 10.12
CA THR A 111 2.07 7.35 9.16
C THR A 111 2.73 5.97 9.09
N LYS A 112 3.03 5.35 10.23
CA LYS A 112 3.59 3.98 10.30
C LYS A 112 2.64 2.95 9.73
N LYS A 113 1.35 3.02 10.04
CA LYS A 113 0.33 2.13 9.46
C LYS A 113 0.28 2.23 7.94
N LEU A 114 0.32 3.45 7.41
CA LEU A 114 0.36 3.68 5.97
C LEU A 114 1.63 3.10 5.33
N LEU A 115 2.80 3.29 5.94
CA LEU A 115 4.06 2.68 5.48
C LEU A 115 4.02 1.14 5.49
N VAL A 116 3.38 0.53 6.51
CA VAL A 116 3.17 -0.93 6.56
C VAL A 116 2.24 -1.39 5.44
N ALA A 117 1.15 -0.67 5.18
CA ALA A 117 0.23 -0.99 4.09
C ALA A 117 0.91 -0.89 2.72
N ILE A 118 1.70 0.17 2.49
CA ILE A 118 2.55 0.35 1.30
C ILE A 118 3.51 -0.82 1.13
N SER A 119 4.25 -1.18 2.19
CA SER A 119 5.20 -2.31 2.16
C SER A 119 4.52 -3.63 1.83
N THR A 120 3.37 -3.90 2.45
CA THR A 120 2.58 -5.10 2.20
C THR A 120 2.12 -5.17 0.74
N ALA A 121 1.65 -4.04 0.20
CA ALA A 121 1.15 -3.97 -1.17
C ALA A 121 2.27 -4.06 -2.22
N LEU A 122 3.46 -3.49 -1.96
CA LEU A 122 4.62 -3.62 -2.84
C LEU A 122 5.16 -5.06 -2.89
N ASN A 123 4.92 -5.87 -1.86
CA ASN A 123 5.24 -7.30 -1.90
C ASN A 123 4.42 -8.09 -2.94
N ALA A 124 3.39 -7.48 -3.55
CA ALA A 124 2.71 -8.07 -4.70
C ALA A 124 3.66 -8.36 -5.88
N GLN A 125 4.81 -7.68 -5.96
CA GLN A 125 5.84 -7.93 -6.97
C GLN A 125 6.42 -9.35 -6.95
N TYR A 126 6.26 -10.06 -5.83
CA TYR A 126 6.71 -11.45 -5.67
C TYR A 126 5.66 -12.48 -6.08
N ILE A 127 4.45 -12.06 -6.44
CA ILE A 127 3.39 -12.97 -6.87
C ILE A 127 3.66 -13.39 -8.34
N PRO A 128 3.63 -14.69 -8.65
CA PRO A 128 3.95 -15.16 -10.00
C PRO A 128 3.01 -14.58 -11.06
N ARG A 129 3.56 -14.11 -12.19
CA ARG A 129 2.79 -13.43 -13.25
C ARG A 129 1.77 -14.35 -13.93
N GLU A 130 2.03 -15.64 -13.92
CA GLU A 130 1.17 -16.69 -14.45
C GLU A 130 -0.17 -16.79 -13.72
N TRP A 131 -0.27 -16.31 -12.47
CA TRP A 131 -1.53 -16.29 -11.72
C TRP A 131 -2.53 -15.27 -12.27
N PHE A 132 -2.11 -14.41 -13.21
CA PHE A 132 -2.90 -13.33 -13.80
C PHE A 132 -3.14 -13.50 -15.31
N LYS A 133 -2.67 -14.60 -15.93
CA LYS A 133 -2.93 -14.93 -17.34
C LYS A 133 -4.23 -15.73 -17.49
#